data_AF-A0AAP4BTW6-F1
#
_entry.id   AF-A0AAP4BTW6-F1
#
_cell.length_a   1.000
_cell.length_b   1.000
_cell.length_c   1.000
_cell.angle_alpha   90.00
_cell.angle_beta   90.00
_cell.angle_gamma   90.00
#
_symmetry.space_group_name_H-M   'P 1'
#
loop_
_entity.id
_entity.type
_entity.pdbx_description
1 polymer ?
#
loop_
_entity_poly.entity_id
_entity_poly.type
_entity_poly.pdbx_seq_one_letter_code
_entity_poly.pdbx_strand_id
1 'polypeptide(L)'
;MNTGIVSLPEFICTTLKNNREGGFITSRGYRQCKSRGLSARRLRDGVLVERISAVHQANYGVYGVRKMWHALRREGIDIGREHTARLMRLAGVSGKGRSLITIWGPQIVDT
;
A
#
# COMPACT_ATOMS: atom_id res chain seq x y z
N MET A 1 3.87 33.41 -38.29
CA MET A 1 2.93 32.47 -38.91
C MET A 1 2.87 31.22 -38.04
N ASN A 2 1.72 30.99 -37.43
CA ASN A 2 1.29 29.86 -36.59
C ASN A 2 2.36 28.89 -36.04
N THR A 3 2.70 29.09 -34.78
CA THR A 3 3.10 28.02 -33.86
C THR A 3 1.93 27.05 -33.69
N GLY A 4 1.95 25.98 -34.48
CA GLY A 4 1.02 24.86 -34.33
C GLY A 4 1.19 24.24 -32.95
N ILE A 5 0.10 24.28 -32.18
CA ILE A 5 -0.05 23.57 -30.91
C ILE A 5 0.07 22.07 -31.24
N VAL A 6 1.29 21.53 -31.08
CA VAL A 6 1.54 20.09 -31.17
C VAL A 6 0.84 19.41 -30.00
N SER A 7 -0.03 18.48 -30.36
CA SER A 7 -0.79 17.57 -29.51
C SER A 7 0.10 16.91 -28.44
N LEU A 8 -0.18 17.27 -27.18
CA LEU A 8 0.53 16.85 -25.97
C LEU A 8 0.61 15.33 -25.65
N PRO A 9 -0.18 14.39 -26.23
CA PRO A 9 -0.01 12.96 -25.92
C PRO A 9 1.20 12.29 -26.60
N GLU A 10 1.58 12.72 -27.81
CA GLU A 10 2.56 12.00 -28.63
C GLU A 10 4.01 12.26 -28.19
N PHE A 11 4.24 13.36 -27.48
CA PHE A 11 5.56 13.78 -27.04
C PHE A 11 6.12 12.87 -25.94
N ILE A 12 5.28 12.44 -24.99
CA ILE A 12 5.68 11.54 -23.91
C ILE A 12 6.04 10.16 -24.48
N CYS A 13 5.20 9.62 -25.36
CA CYS A 13 5.42 8.30 -25.96
C CYS A 13 6.71 8.28 -26.81
N THR A 14 6.96 9.31 -27.61
CA THR A 14 8.17 9.42 -28.44
C THR A 14 9.42 9.61 -27.59
N THR A 15 9.36 10.46 -26.56
CA THR A 15 10.49 10.69 -25.64
C THR A 15 10.84 9.43 -24.85
N LEU A 16 9.83 8.69 -24.35
CA LEU A 16 10.02 7.41 -23.68
C LEU A 16 10.51 6.30 -24.62
N LYS A 17 10.27 6.40 -25.93
CA LYS A 17 10.82 5.45 -26.91
C LYS A 17 12.30 5.70 -27.18
N ASN A 18 12.70 6.97 -27.29
CA ASN A 18 14.07 7.36 -27.66
C ASN A 18 15.06 7.32 -26.48
N ASN A 19 14.62 7.63 -25.25
CA ASN A 19 15.50 7.79 -24.08
C ASN A 19 15.44 6.62 -23.09
N ARG A 20 14.73 5.53 -23.40
CA ARG A 20 14.57 4.43 -22.44
C ARG A 20 15.74 3.46 -22.48
N GLU A 21 16.66 3.66 -21.55
CA GLU A 21 17.69 2.69 -21.24
C GLU A 21 17.06 1.36 -20.77
N GLY A 22 17.47 0.25 -21.38
CA GLY A 22 17.00 -1.10 -21.04
C GLY A 22 15.81 -1.64 -21.88
N GLY A 23 15.28 -0.85 -22.82
CA GLY A 23 14.24 -1.28 -23.77
C GLY A 23 12.88 -1.60 -23.14
N PHE A 24 11.96 -2.14 -23.96
CA PHE A 24 10.71 -2.75 -23.46
C PHE A 24 11.04 -4.02 -22.66
N ILE A 25 10.19 -4.39 -21.71
CA ILE A 25 10.36 -5.62 -20.92
C ILE A 25 10.41 -6.81 -21.87
N THR A 26 11.62 -7.31 -22.15
CA THR A 26 11.82 -8.49 -22.99
C THR A 26 11.41 -9.74 -22.21
N SER A 27 10.98 -10.79 -22.90
CA SER A 27 10.63 -12.07 -22.26
C SER A 27 11.76 -12.62 -21.38
N ARG A 28 13.03 -12.41 -21.78
CA ARG A 28 14.22 -12.78 -20.98
C ARG A 28 14.33 -11.91 -19.72
N GLY A 29 14.20 -10.59 -19.86
CA GLY A 29 14.22 -9.65 -18.73
C GLY A 29 13.09 -9.91 -17.74
N TYR A 30 11.89 -10.25 -18.21
CA TYR A 30 10.78 -10.66 -17.35
C TYR A 30 11.08 -11.95 -16.58
N ARG A 31 11.59 -12.99 -17.24
CA ARG A 31 11.93 -14.27 -16.57
C ARG A 31 13.02 -14.09 -15.53
N GLN A 32 14.08 -13.35 -15.86
CA GLN A 32 15.14 -13.00 -14.91
C GLN A 32 14.60 -12.16 -13.75
N CYS A 33 13.66 -11.25 -14.03
CA CYS A 33 12.96 -10.43 -13.04
C CYS A 33 12.09 -11.25 -12.08
N LYS A 34 11.41 -12.26 -12.62
CA LYS A 34 10.54 -13.17 -11.88
C LYS A 34 11.32 -14.18 -11.05
N SER A 35 12.49 -14.61 -11.53
CA SER A 35 13.37 -15.54 -10.81
C SER A 35 14.24 -14.87 -9.74
N ARG A 36 14.22 -13.52 -9.63
CA ARG A 36 14.95 -12.83 -8.55
C ARG A 36 14.40 -13.25 -7.20
N GLY A 37 15.30 -13.38 -6.21
CA GLY A 37 14.91 -13.53 -4.81
C GLY A 37 14.11 -12.34 -4.28
N LEU A 38 13.62 -12.47 -3.04
CA LEU A 38 12.87 -11.40 -2.36
C LEU A 38 13.70 -10.12 -2.29
N SER A 39 13.07 -8.97 -2.60
CA SER A 39 13.74 -7.68 -2.49
C SER A 39 14.08 -7.35 -1.04
N ALA A 40 15.14 -6.57 -0.81
CA ALA A 40 15.52 -6.12 0.53
C ALA A 40 14.37 -5.44 1.29
N ARG A 41 13.48 -4.72 0.57
CA ARG A 41 12.26 -4.14 1.14
C ARG A 41 11.31 -5.23 1.65
N ARG A 42 11.10 -6.29 0.85
CA ARG A 42 10.19 -7.40 1.20
C ARG A 42 10.72 -8.22 2.38
N LEU A 43 12.04 -8.37 2.51
CA LEU A 43 12.65 -8.98 3.68
C LEU A 43 12.40 -8.15 4.95
N ARG A 44 12.62 -6.83 4.89
CA ARG A 44 12.33 -5.94 6.02
C ARG A 44 10.85 -5.91 6.39
N ASP A 45 9.98 -5.88 5.38
CA ASP A 45 8.54 -5.92 5.60
C ASP A 45 8.11 -7.21 6.31
N GLY A 46 8.76 -8.35 6.05
CA GLY A 46 8.50 -9.61 6.75
C GLY A 46 8.71 -9.51 8.26
N VAL A 47 9.86 -8.97 8.69
CA VAL A 47 10.18 -8.75 10.11
C VAL A 47 9.20 -7.76 10.75
N LEU A 48 8.84 -6.69 10.04
CA LEU A 48 7.90 -5.69 10.54
C LEU A 48 6.47 -6.21 10.67
N VAL A 49 6.04 -7.11 9.77
CA VAL A 49 4.72 -7.76 9.82
C VAL A 49 4.57 -8.57 11.10
N GLU A 50 5.57 -9.37 11.48
CA GLU A 50 5.53 -10.14 12.72
C GLU A 50 5.41 -9.24 13.96
N ARG A 51 6.19 -8.14 13.99
CA ARG A 51 6.12 -7.17 15.10
C ARG A 51 4.75 -6.49 15.18
N ILE A 52 4.18 -6.12 14.04
CA ILE A 52 2.85 -5.49 13.97
C ILE A 52 1.76 -6.43 14.48
N SER A 53 1.82 -7.72 14.11
CA SER A 53 0.88 -8.72 14.60
C SER A 53 0.97 -8.89 16.12
N ALA A 54 2.19 -8.94 16.67
CA ALA A 54 2.40 -9.04 18.12
C ALA A 54 1.83 -7.81 18.87
N VAL A 55 2.10 -6.59 18.39
CA VAL A 55 1.57 -5.35 18.99
C VAL A 55 0.05 -5.28 18.85
N HIS A 56 -0.51 -5.69 17.71
CA HIS A 56 -1.96 -5.71 17.50
C HIS A 56 -2.65 -6.69 18.45
N GLN A 57 -2.08 -7.89 18.63
CA GLN A 57 -2.58 -8.89 19.56
C GLN A 57 -2.50 -8.42 21.03
N ALA A 58 -1.39 -7.79 21.42
CA ALA A 58 -1.23 -7.19 22.75
C ALA A 58 -2.27 -6.08 23.03
N ASN A 59 -2.78 -5.41 21.99
CA ASN A 59 -3.81 -4.38 22.07
C ASN A 59 -5.24 -4.91 21.77
N TYR A 60 -5.49 -6.21 21.99
CA TYR A 60 -6.78 -6.89 21.80
C TYR A 60 -7.36 -6.77 20.37
N GLY A 61 -6.52 -6.48 19.38
CA GLY A 61 -6.93 -6.30 17.99
C GLY A 61 -7.82 -5.09 17.72
N VAL A 62 -7.93 -4.15 18.67
CA VAL A 62 -8.78 -2.96 18.51
C VAL A 62 -8.09 -1.90 17.65
N TYR A 63 -6.76 -1.91 17.61
CA TYR A 63 -5.99 -0.83 16.99
C TYR A 63 -6.07 -0.88 15.46
N GLY A 64 -6.68 0.15 14.88
CA GLY A 64 -6.57 0.43 13.44
C GLY A 64 -5.29 1.16 13.08
N VAL A 65 -5.11 1.45 11.78
CA VAL A 65 -3.90 2.07 11.19
C VAL A 65 -3.37 3.26 12.00
N ARG A 66 -4.24 4.22 12.35
CA ARG A 66 -3.81 5.42 13.08
C ARG A 66 -3.26 5.10 14.48
N LYS A 67 -3.94 4.23 15.23
CA LYS A 67 -3.51 3.85 16.59
C LYS A 67 -2.26 2.99 16.55
N MET A 68 -2.18 2.06 15.59
CA MET A 68 -0.97 1.26 15.34
C MET A 68 0.23 2.12 15.00
N TRP A 69 0.08 3.11 14.11
CA TRP A 69 1.17 4.00 13.75
C TRP A 69 1.75 4.74 14.96
N HIS A 70 0.89 5.28 15.83
CA HIS A 70 1.35 5.91 17.06
C HIS A 70 1.95 4.93 18.07
N ALA A 71 1.42 3.70 18.17
CA ALA A 71 1.97 2.66 19.04
C ALA A 71 3.39 2.26 18.60
N LEU A 72 3.59 2.03 17.29
CA LEU A 72 4.89 1.65 16.72
C LEU A 72 5.90 2.78 16.88
N ARG A 73 5.49 4.04 16.71
CA ARG A 73 6.35 5.19 16.96
C ARG A 73 6.78 5.31 18.42
N ARG A 74 5.94 4.91 19.38
CA ARG A 74 6.29 4.85 20.82
C ARG A 74 7.28 3.73 21.13
N GLU A 75 7.23 2.62 20.39
CA GLU A 75 8.23 1.55 20.47
C GLU A 75 9.55 1.89 19.75
N GLY A 76 9.68 3.09 19.18
CA GLY A 76 10.89 3.54 18.48
C GLY A 76 10.98 3.07 17.02
N ILE A 77 9.90 2.50 16.47
CA ILE A 77 9.83 2.10 15.06
C ILE A 77 9.33 3.29 14.25
N ASP A 78 10.25 3.97 13.56
CA ASP A 78 9.90 5.09 12.68
C ASP A 78 9.40 4.59 11.32
N ILE A 79 8.07 4.45 11.22
CA ILE A 79 7.37 4.11 9.97
C ILE A 79 6.27 5.12 9.70
N GLY A 80 6.02 5.40 8.42
CA GLY A 80 4.92 6.25 8.00
C GLY A 80 3.55 5.60 8.21
N ARG A 81 2.49 6.43 8.26
CA ARG A 81 1.10 5.97 8.35
C ARG A 81 0.73 5.00 7.23
N GLU A 82 1.06 5.33 5.99
CA GLU A 82 0.74 4.50 4.82
C GLU A 82 1.57 3.22 4.77
N HIS A 83 2.81 3.25 5.29
CA HIS A 83 3.60 2.04 5.45
C HIS A 83 2.97 1.11 6.48
N THR A 84 2.50 1.67 7.61
CA THR A 84 1.75 0.92 8.62
C THR A 84 0.48 0.32 8.02
N ALA A 85 -0.30 1.09 7.25
CA ALA A 85 -1.50 0.60 6.59
C ALA A 85 -1.21 -0.59 5.65
N ARG A 86 -0.15 -0.47 4.86
CA ARG A 86 0.31 -1.53 3.96
C ARG A 86 0.73 -2.78 4.74
N LEU A 87 1.51 -2.63 5.81
CA LEU A 87 1.97 -3.75 6.62
C LEU A 87 0.82 -4.44 7.37
N MET A 88 -0.13 -3.68 7.91
CA MET A 88 -1.36 -4.25 8.49
C MET A 88 -2.14 -5.08 7.46
N ARG A 89 -2.21 -4.60 6.21
CA ARG A 89 -2.85 -5.34 5.11
C ARG A 89 -2.11 -6.63 4.76
N LEU A 90 -0.77 -6.61 4.77
CA LEU A 90 0.06 -7.80 4.57
C LEU A 90 -0.05 -8.80 5.73
N ALA A 91 -0.20 -8.30 6.95
CA ALA A 91 -0.40 -9.10 8.17
C ALA A 91 -1.84 -9.64 8.30
N GLY A 92 -2.79 -9.19 7.48
CA GLY A 92 -4.20 -9.56 7.58
C GLY A 92 -4.92 -8.99 8.80
N VAL A 93 -4.34 -8.02 9.50
CA VAL A 93 -4.93 -7.40 10.69
C VAL A 93 -5.70 -6.14 10.33
N SER A 94 -6.88 -5.99 10.92
CA SER A 94 -7.69 -4.79 10.83
C SER A 94 -8.04 -4.29 12.23
N GLY A 95 -8.24 -2.98 12.36
CA GLY A 95 -8.76 -2.43 13.61
C GLY A 95 -10.28 -2.54 13.64
N LYS A 96 -10.86 -2.63 14.84
CA LYS A 96 -12.29 -2.46 15.00
C LYS A 96 -12.69 -1.04 14.61
N GLY A 97 -13.42 -0.91 13.50
CA GLY A 97 -14.07 0.33 13.11
C GLY A 97 -15.12 0.72 14.14
N ARG A 98 -15.39 2.02 14.28
CA ARG A 98 -16.65 2.43 14.92
C ARG A 98 -17.78 1.91 14.02
N SER A 99 -18.61 1.01 14.54
CA SER A 99 -19.94 0.80 13.95
C SER A 99 -20.57 2.17 13.80
N LEU A 100 -21.20 2.41 12.65
CA LEU A 100 -21.99 3.59 12.41
C LEU A 100 -23.02 3.64 13.55
N ILE A 101 -23.09 4.75 14.28
CA ILE A 101 -24.18 4.96 15.24
C ILE A 101 -25.42 5.24 14.39
N THR A 102 -26.05 4.20 13.86
CA THR A 102 -27.33 4.31 13.17
C THR A 102 -28.37 4.70 14.22
N ILE A 103 -28.70 5.99 14.28
CA ILE A 103 -29.87 6.53 14.98
C ILE A 103 -31.16 6.38 14.15
N TRP A 104 -31.16 5.42 13.22
CA TRP A 104 -32.33 5.01 12.46
C TRP A 104 -32.36 3.49 12.55
N GLY A 105 -33.22 2.98 13.43
CA GLY A 105 -33.55 1.56 13.43
C GLY A 105 -34.19 1.18 12.09
N PRO A 106 -34.04 -0.07 11.61
CA PRO A 106 -34.76 -0.52 10.43
C PRO A 106 -36.26 -0.38 10.74
N GLN A 107 -36.99 0.42 9.97
CA GLN A 107 -38.45 0.34 9.95
C GLN A 107 -38.80 -1.02 9.36
N ILE A 108 -39.02 -2.00 10.23
CA ILE A 108 -39.76 -3.19 9.88
C ILE A 108 -41.19 -2.71 9.66
N VAL A 109 -41.56 -2.52 8.40
CA VAL A 109 -42.96 -2.39 8.00
C VAL A 109 -43.49 -3.81 7.85
N ASP A 110 -44.22 -4.27 8.87
CA ASP A 110 -45.08 -5.43 8.72
C ASP A 110 -46.31 -4.99 7.94
N THR A 111 -46.35 -5.31 6.65
CA THR A 111 -47.58 -5.38 5.86
C THR A 111 -47.45 -6.49 4.84
#